data_AF-A0AAU5WLA1-F1
#
_entry.id   AF-A0AAU5WLA1-F1
#
_cell.length_a   1.000
_cell.length_b   1.000
_cell.length_c   1.000
_cell.angle_alpha   90.00
_cell.angle_beta   90.00
_cell.angle_gamma   90.00
#
_symmetry.space_group_name_H-M   'P 1'
#
loop_
_entity.id
_entity.type
_entity.pdbx_description
1 polymer ?
#
loop_
_entity_poly.entity_id
_entity_poly.type
_entity_poly.pdbx_seq_one_letter_code
_entity_poly.pdbx_strand_id
1 'polypeptide(L)'
;MSGGSYNYLCWVTHHHPLLEKLATMRGDLDDMSTRLAELGYAPDAAAETEELLLLLRQWENRAQARVNRLADVWKAVEWWDSCDWGEDRVHEALAAYRGDEQQPKETP
;
A
#
# COMPACT_ATOMS: atom_id res chain seq x y z
N MET A 1 10.38 -17.75 -18.58
CA MET A 1 10.27 -16.39 -18.02
C MET A 1 10.71 -16.48 -16.57
N SER A 2 11.89 -15.95 -16.23
CA SER A 2 12.32 -15.86 -14.84
C SER A 2 11.45 -14.80 -14.16
N GLY A 3 10.57 -15.25 -13.27
CA GLY A 3 9.98 -14.36 -12.27
C GLY A 3 11.14 -13.78 -11.46
N GLY A 4 11.19 -12.47 -11.33
CA GLY A 4 12.26 -11.79 -10.59
C GLY A 4 12.44 -12.35 -9.17
N SER A 5 13.55 -12.02 -8.54
CA SER A 5 13.94 -12.53 -7.21
C SER A 5 12.83 -12.35 -6.16
N TYR A 6 12.00 -11.31 -6.31
CA TYR A 6 10.83 -11.09 -5.46
C TYR A 6 9.53 -10.87 -6.25
N ASN A 7 9.40 -11.50 -7.42
CA ASN A 7 8.21 -11.43 -8.27
C ASN A 7 7.77 -10.00 -8.60
N TYR A 8 8.71 -9.06 -8.75
CA TYR A 8 8.38 -7.68 -9.12
C TYR A 8 7.48 -6.96 -8.10
N LEU A 9 7.72 -7.18 -6.79
CA LEU A 9 7.04 -6.49 -5.68
C LEU A 9 6.91 -4.96 -5.87
N CYS A 10 7.92 -4.34 -6.49
CA CYS A 10 7.94 -2.91 -6.83
C CYS A 10 6.87 -2.47 -7.85
N TRP A 11 6.24 -3.41 -8.57
CA TRP A 11 5.19 -3.16 -9.56
C TRP A 11 3.80 -3.62 -9.11
N VAL A 12 3.65 -4.02 -7.84
CA VAL A 12 2.38 -4.44 -7.21
C VAL A 12 1.49 -3.23 -6.89
N THR A 13 1.51 -2.22 -7.75
CA THR A 13 0.79 -0.97 -7.47
C THR A 13 -0.70 -1.08 -7.79
N HIS A 14 -1.17 -1.95 -8.69
CA HIS A 14 -2.57 -1.95 -9.17
C HIS A 14 -3.31 -3.31 -9.21
N HIS A 15 -2.64 -4.46 -9.03
CA HIS A 15 -3.25 -5.80 -9.19
C HIS A 15 -2.99 -6.75 -8.03
N HIS A 16 -3.03 -6.26 -6.78
CA HIS A 16 -2.93 -7.16 -5.64
C HIS A 16 -4.32 -7.78 -5.35
N PRO A 17 -4.45 -9.12 -5.27
CA PRO A 17 -5.72 -9.80 -5.00
C PRO A 17 -6.41 -9.31 -3.73
N LEU A 18 -5.63 -8.85 -2.74
CA LEU A 18 -6.15 -8.26 -1.51
C LEU A 18 -6.84 -6.90 -1.75
N LEU A 19 -6.31 -6.04 -2.63
CA LEU A 19 -6.93 -4.74 -2.92
C LEU A 19 -8.20 -4.91 -3.74
N GLU A 20 -8.20 -5.80 -4.73
CA GLU A 20 -9.42 -6.14 -5.48
C GLU A 20 -10.48 -6.76 -4.57
N LYS A 21 -10.09 -7.66 -3.66
CA LYS A 21 -10.98 -8.27 -2.68
C LYS A 21 -11.53 -7.26 -1.68
N LEU A 22 -10.72 -6.29 -1.25
CA LEU A 22 -11.16 -5.22 -0.37
C LEU A 22 -12.08 -4.21 -1.06
N ALA A 23 -11.84 -3.91 -2.35
CA ALA A 23 -12.71 -3.07 -3.15
C ALA A 23 -14.09 -3.72 -3.36
N THR A 24 -14.13 -5.03 -3.62
CA THR A 24 -15.38 -5.80 -3.71
C THR A 24 -16.09 -5.89 -2.35
N MET A 25 -15.36 -6.17 -1.27
CA MET A 25 -15.94 -6.19 0.09
C MET A 25 -16.46 -4.82 0.54
N ARG A 26 -15.90 -3.71 0.06
CA ARG A 26 -16.34 -2.36 0.46
C ARG A 26 -17.78 -2.08 0.03
N GLY A 27 -18.17 -2.47 -1.20
CA GLY A 27 -19.54 -2.31 -1.68
C GLY A 27 -20.51 -3.16 -0.86
N ASP A 28 -20.21 -4.44 -0.71
CA ASP A 28 -21.06 -5.39 0.03
C ASP A 28 -21.22 -4.99 1.51
N LEU A 29 -20.18 -4.44 2.15
CA LEU A 29 -20.22 -3.97 3.53
C LEU A 29 -21.03 -2.67 3.69
N ASP A 30 -21.00 -1.78 2.70
CA ASP A 30 -21.80 -0.55 2.70
C ASP A 30 -23.30 -0.87 2.57
N ASP A 31 -23.63 -1.79 1.67
CA ASP A 31 -24.98 -2.32 1.50
C ASP A 31 -25.46 -3.05 2.76
N MET A 32 -24.58 -3.85 3.40
CA MET A 32 -24.90 -4.54 4.66
C MET A 32 -25.11 -3.57 5.81
N SER A 33 -24.25 -2.54 5.96
CA SER A 33 -24.41 -1.52 7.00
C SER A 33 -25.74 -0.79 6.85
N THR A 34 -26.05 -0.36 5.62
CA THR A 34 -27.34 0.28 5.28
C THR A 34 -28.50 -0.64 5.63
N ARG A 35 -28.43 -1.91 5.24
CA ARG A 35 -29.49 -2.88 5.51
C ARG A 35 -29.69 -3.10 7.01
N LEU A 36 -28.62 -3.22 7.79
CA LEU A 36 -28.69 -3.41 9.24
C LEU A 36 -29.30 -2.20 9.94
N ALA A 37 -28.99 -0.98 9.47
CA ALA A 37 -29.59 0.25 9.98
C ALA A 37 -31.11 0.31 9.69
N GLU A 38 -31.53 -0.09 8.49
CA GLU A 38 -32.95 -0.11 8.09
C GLU A 38 -33.82 -1.08 8.90
N LEU A 39 -33.23 -2.13 9.48
CA LEU A 39 -33.98 -3.09 10.31
C LEU A 39 -34.54 -2.44 11.58
N GLY A 40 -33.95 -1.35 12.06
CA GLY A 40 -34.39 -0.62 13.26
C GLY A 40 -34.16 -1.34 14.59
N TYR A 41 -33.79 -2.63 14.58
CA TYR A 41 -33.47 -3.42 15.78
C TYR A 41 -32.01 -3.92 15.84
N ALA A 42 -31.19 -3.63 14.83
CA ALA A 42 -29.78 -4.03 14.77
C ALA A 42 -28.78 -2.84 14.71
N PRO A 43 -28.97 -1.78 15.51
CA PRO A 43 -28.11 -0.59 15.45
C PRO A 43 -26.65 -0.87 15.85
N ASP A 44 -26.43 -1.85 16.72
CA ASP A 44 -25.11 -2.32 17.14
C ASP A 44 -24.36 -2.98 15.97
N ALA A 45 -25.01 -3.90 15.27
CA ALA A 45 -24.41 -4.57 14.12
C ALA A 45 -24.13 -3.61 12.95
N ALA A 46 -25.00 -2.61 12.74
CA ALA A 46 -24.77 -1.56 11.75
C ALA A 46 -23.52 -0.73 12.10
N ALA A 47 -23.37 -0.32 13.36
CA ALA A 47 -22.23 0.46 13.83
C ALA A 47 -20.91 -0.31 13.71
N GLU A 48 -20.89 -1.59 14.11
CA GLU A 48 -19.70 -2.45 13.95
C GLU A 48 -19.31 -2.63 12.47
N THR A 49 -20.30 -2.72 11.58
CA THR A 49 -20.05 -2.81 10.12
C THR A 49 -19.46 -1.50 9.57
N GLU A 50 -19.95 -0.35 10.04
CA GLU A 50 -19.40 0.96 9.68
C GLU A 50 -17.96 1.15 10.21
N GLU A 51 -17.68 0.70 11.43
CA GLU A 51 -16.32 0.73 11.98
C GLU A 51 -15.37 -0.16 11.18
N LEU A 52 -15.81 -1.35 10.78
CA LEU A 52 -15.04 -2.22 9.91
C LEU A 52 -14.72 -1.53 8.57
N LEU A 53 -15.70 -0.85 7.96
CA LEU A 53 -15.46 -0.05 6.74
C LEU A 53 -14.38 1.00 6.99
N LEU A 54 -14.46 1.78 8.07
CA LEU A 54 -13.47 2.79 8.42
C LEU A 54 -12.06 2.19 8.59
N LEU A 55 -11.94 1.06 9.29
CA LEU A 55 -10.67 0.35 9.47
C LEU A 55 -10.08 -0.09 8.14
N LEU A 56 -10.90 -0.61 7.22
CA LEU A 56 -10.46 -0.99 5.88
C LEU A 56 -9.96 0.23 5.09
N ARG A 57 -10.67 1.37 5.11
CA ARG A 57 -10.21 2.61 4.44
C ARG A 57 -8.89 3.11 5.01
N GLN A 58 -8.75 3.07 6.33
CA GLN A 58 -7.51 3.49 6.99
C GLN A 58 -6.34 2.57 6.63
N TRP A 59 -6.58 1.25 6.64
CA TRP A 59 -5.58 0.27 6.24
C TRP A 59 -5.15 0.49 4.78
N GLU A 60 -6.11 0.67 3.86
CA GLU A 60 -5.87 0.91 2.44
C GLU A 60 -4.96 2.13 2.22
N ASN A 61 -5.31 3.26 2.83
CA ASN A 61 -4.52 4.49 2.75
C ASN A 61 -3.10 4.31 3.32
N ARG A 62 -2.96 3.64 4.47
CA ARG A 62 -1.65 3.39 5.10
C ARG A 62 -0.81 2.44 4.26
N ALA A 63 -1.40 1.37 3.75
CA ALA A 63 -0.74 0.39 2.89
C ALA A 63 -0.25 1.06 1.61
N GLN A 64 -1.11 1.81 0.92
CA GLN A 64 -0.74 2.53 -0.30
C GLN A 64 0.41 3.52 -0.06
N ALA A 65 0.36 4.29 1.04
CA ALA A 65 1.44 5.20 1.39
C ALA A 65 2.77 4.48 1.67
N ARG A 66 2.74 3.28 2.26
CA ARG A 66 3.95 2.46 2.48
C ARG A 66 4.49 1.89 1.18
N VAL A 67 3.62 1.33 0.33
CA VAL A 67 3.99 0.82 -1.00
C VAL A 67 4.64 1.92 -1.83
N ASN A 68 4.01 3.10 -1.94
CA ASN A 68 4.54 4.22 -2.70
C ASN A 68 5.94 4.64 -2.22
N ARG A 69 6.15 4.68 -0.90
CA ARG A 69 7.45 5.05 -0.33
C ARG A 69 8.53 3.98 -0.53
N LEU A 70 8.15 2.71 -0.54
CA LEU A 70 9.10 1.59 -0.59
C LEU A 70 9.36 1.08 -2.01
N ALA A 71 8.53 1.46 -2.99
CA ALA A 71 8.61 0.94 -4.36
C ALA A 71 10.01 1.09 -4.98
N ASP A 72 10.64 2.26 -4.81
CA ASP A 72 11.98 2.52 -5.34
C ASP A 72 13.06 1.71 -4.63
N VAL A 73 12.93 1.53 -3.30
CA VAL A 73 13.83 0.68 -2.51
C VAL A 73 13.72 -0.78 -2.97
N TRP A 74 12.49 -1.28 -3.13
CA TRP A 74 12.24 -2.64 -3.60
C TRP A 74 12.79 -2.87 -5.01
N LYS A 75 12.63 -1.89 -5.91
CA LYS A 75 13.20 -1.94 -7.25
C LYS A 75 14.72 -1.98 -7.24
N ALA A 76 15.35 -1.17 -6.40
CA ALA A 76 16.81 -1.14 -6.29
C ALA A 76 17.38 -2.48 -5.81
N VAL A 77 16.74 -3.10 -4.82
CA VAL A 77 17.14 -4.43 -4.33
C VAL A 77 16.92 -5.51 -5.39
N GLU A 78 15.76 -5.51 -6.06
CA GLU A 78 15.46 -6.47 -7.13
C GLU A 78 16.52 -6.44 -8.23
N TRP A 79 16.96 -5.26 -8.64
CA TRP A 79 17.94 -5.09 -9.72
C TRP A 79 19.38 -5.33 -9.25
N TRP A 80 19.67 -5.12 -7.97
CA TRP A 80 20.95 -5.53 -7.40
C TRP A 80 21.08 -7.06 -7.37
N ASP A 81 20.05 -7.76 -6.90
CA ASP A 81 20.03 -9.22 -6.81
C ASP A 81 20.03 -9.90 -8.19
N SER A 82 19.51 -9.24 -9.24
CA SER A 82 19.60 -9.71 -10.62
C SER A 82 20.94 -9.41 -11.30
N CYS A 83 21.87 -8.75 -10.61
CA CYS A 83 23.14 -8.23 -11.14
C CYS A 83 22.97 -7.14 -12.22
N ASP A 84 21.79 -6.53 -12.35
CA ASP A 84 21.54 -5.41 -13.27
C ASP A 84 22.09 -4.09 -12.71
N TRP A 85 22.04 -3.92 -11.39
CA TRP A 85 22.54 -2.75 -10.65
C TRP A 85 23.59 -3.13 -9.61
N GLY A 86 24.38 -2.14 -9.19
CA GLY A 86 25.24 -2.25 -8.01
C GLY A 86 24.50 -1.94 -6.71
N GLU A 87 25.10 -2.36 -5.59
CA GLU A 87 24.59 -2.11 -4.22
C GLU A 87 24.49 -0.61 -3.89
N ASP A 88 25.28 0.23 -4.58
CA ASP A 88 25.23 1.69 -4.50
C ASP A 88 23.82 2.24 -4.76
N ARG A 89 23.08 1.65 -5.70
CA ARG A 89 21.70 2.04 -6.00
C ARG A 89 20.73 1.74 -4.87
N VAL A 90 20.98 0.69 -4.08
CA VAL A 90 20.20 0.39 -2.87
C VAL A 90 20.44 1.45 -1.80
N HIS A 91 21.70 1.86 -1.62
CA HIS A 91 22.05 2.95 -0.69
C HIS A 91 21.40 4.28 -1.07
N GLU A 92 21.44 4.65 -2.35
CA GLU A 92 20.76 5.85 -2.87
C GLU A 92 19.26 5.81 -2.59
N ALA A 93 18.58 4.71 -2.94
CA ALA A 93 17.15 4.56 -2.71
C ALA A 93 16.77 4.61 -1.22
N LEU A 94 17.61 4.05 -0.34
CA LEU A 94 17.41 4.13 1.11
C LEU A 94 17.59 5.55 1.66
N ALA A 95 18.55 6.32 1.15
CA ALA A 95 18.75 7.72 1.54
C ALA A 95 17.54 8.57 1.15
N ALA A 96 17.04 8.41 -0.08
CA ALA A 96 15.82 9.08 -0.55
C ALA A 96 14.59 8.68 0.29
N TYR A 97 14.42 7.38 0.60
CA TYR A 97 13.32 6.88 1.44
C TYR A 97 13.33 7.47 2.88
N ARG A 98 14.52 7.69 3.44
CA ARG A 98 14.72 8.26 4.78
C ARG A 98 14.50 9.77 4.82
N GLY A 99 14.57 10.44 3.66
CA GLY A 99 14.43 11.89 3.55
C GLY A 99 15.75 12.65 3.64
N ASP A 100 16.87 12.01 3.32
CA ASP A 100 18.20 12.65 3.34
C ASP A 100 18.45 13.59 2.15
N GLU A 101 17.52 13.67 1.20
CA GLU A 101 17.57 14.61 0.09
C GLU A 101 16.65 15.82 0.31
N GLN A 102 17.15 16.82 1.04
CA GLN A 102 17.02 18.27 0.75
C GLN A 102 17.53 19.11 1.93
N GLN A 103 18.83 19.45 1.92
CA GLN A 103 19.23 20.80 2.33
C GLN A 103 19.63 21.54 1.05
N PRO A 104 18.98 22.66 0.69
CA PRO A 104 19.50 23.50 -0.38
C PRO A 104 20.88 23.99 0.02
N LYS A 105 21.87 23.75 -0.83
CA LYS A 105 23.19 24.37 -0.72
C LYS A 105 23.02 25.88 -0.93
N GLU A 106 22.82 26.62 0.15
CA GLU A 106 23.07 28.06 0.15
C GLU A 106 24.53 28.27 -0.25
N THR A 107 24.73 28.85 -1.44
CA THR A 107 26.04 29.17 -1.98
C THR A 107 26.35 30.61 -1.56
N PRO A 108 27.54 30.91 -0.99
CA PRO A 108 27.92 32.25 -0.54
C PRO A 108 28.11 33.25 -1.69
#